data_AF-A0A174KXV6-F1
#
_entry.id   AF-A0A174KXV6-F1
#
_cell.length_a   1.000
_cell.length_b   1.000
_cell.length_c   1.000
_cell.angle_alpha   90.00
_cell.angle_beta   90.00
_cell.angle_gamma   90.00
#
_symmetry.space_group_name_H-M   'P 1'
#
loop_
_entity.id
_entity.type
_entity.pdbx_description
1 polymer ?
#
loop_
_entity_poly.entity_id
_entity_poly.type
_entity_poly.pdbx_seq_one_letter_code
_entity_poly.pdbx_strand_id
1 'polypeptide(L)'
;MRTTATIYTRRFPVTIRDGRTGAEMQDYITLDKAQLQAAQLVGMSSKELIYSIYNRRGFRVLDIGKAEKGRIEVELSGGGVGHNGT
;
A
#
# COMPACT_ATOMS: atom_id res chain seq x y z
N MET A 1 -15.79 -12.88 21.73
CA MET A 1 -15.38 -13.46 20.44
C MET A 1 -14.10 -12.76 20.00
N ARG A 2 -13.01 -13.50 19.76
CA ARG A 2 -11.78 -12.93 19.16
C ARG A 2 -11.98 -12.90 17.65
N THR A 3 -11.92 -11.72 17.04
CA THR A 3 -12.05 -11.58 15.59
C THR A 3 -10.69 -11.18 15.05
N THR A 4 -10.07 -12.01 14.23
CA THR A 4 -8.78 -11.71 13.58
C THR A 4 -9.02 -11.39 12.12
N ALA A 5 -8.46 -10.29 11.64
CA ALA A 5 -8.43 -9.95 10.22
C ALA A 5 -7.02 -10.17 9.67
N THR A 6 -6.95 -10.82 8.49
CA THR A 6 -5.69 -11.03 7.77
C THR A 6 -5.64 -10.14 6.54
N ILE A 7 -4.63 -9.28 6.46
CA ILE A 7 -4.38 -8.39 5.33
C ILE A 7 -3.20 -8.95 4.54
N TYR A 8 -3.45 -9.39 3.31
CA TYR A 8 -2.38 -9.82 2.40
C TYR A 8 -1.72 -8.61 1.74
N THR A 9 -0.39 -8.56 1.75
CA THR A 9 0.36 -7.41 1.24
C THR A 9 1.40 -7.81 0.20
N ARG A 10 1.81 -6.83 -0.59
CA ARG A 10 2.96 -6.87 -1.50
C ARG A 10 3.87 -5.70 -1.20
N ARG A 11 5.12 -5.99 -0.85
CA ARG A 11 6.16 -4.99 -0.65
C ARG A 11 7.06 -4.94 -1.88
N PHE A 12 7.27 -3.76 -2.43
CA PHE A 12 8.11 -3.53 -3.59
C PHE A 12 9.30 -2.65 -3.16
N PRO A 13 10.55 -3.08 -3.39
CA PRO A 13 11.67 -2.15 -3.37
C PRO A 13 11.54 -1.19 -4.56
N VAL A 14 11.74 0.10 -4.32
CA VAL A 14 11.61 1.16 -5.32
C VAL A 14 12.80 2.09 -5.22
N THR A 15 13.49 2.31 -6.35
CA THR A 15 14.50 3.37 -6.44
C THR A 15 13.80 4.63 -6.90
N ILE A 16 13.91 5.71 -6.14
CA ILE A 16 13.24 6.98 -6.41
C ILE A 16 14.25 8.13 -6.45
N ARG A 17 13.89 9.18 -7.17
CA ARG A 17 14.57 10.47 -7.18
C ARG A 17 13.64 11.54 -6.64
N ASP A 18 14.07 12.28 -5.65
CA ASP A 18 13.36 13.45 -5.14
C ASP A 18 13.41 14.58 -6.16
N GLY A 19 12.23 15.06 -6.60
CA GLY A 19 12.13 16.15 -7.56
C GLY A 19 12.57 17.51 -7.01
N ARG A 20 12.62 17.69 -5.68
CA ARG A 20 13.01 18.95 -5.03
C ARG A 20 14.51 19.08 -4.87
N THR A 21 15.16 17.99 -4.46
CA THR A 21 16.60 17.97 -4.13
C THR A 21 17.44 17.31 -5.22
N GLY A 22 16.82 16.51 -6.09
CA GLY A 22 17.50 15.71 -7.09
C GLY A 22 18.15 14.43 -6.53
N ALA A 23 18.08 14.19 -5.23
CA ALA A 23 18.70 13.05 -4.57
C ALA A 23 18.02 11.72 -4.93
N GLU A 24 18.81 10.68 -5.15
CA GLU A 24 18.33 9.32 -5.38
C GLU A 24 18.39 8.50 -4.09
N MET A 25 17.37 7.71 -3.84
CA MET A 25 17.29 6.83 -2.67
C MET A 25 16.53 5.54 -2.97
N GLN A 26 16.81 4.51 -2.18
CA GLN A 26 15.95 3.34 -2.10
C GLN A 26 14.85 3.55 -1.06
N ASP A 27 13.64 3.15 -1.44
CA ASP A 27 12.47 3.13 -0.59
C ASP A 27 11.73 1.78 -0.75
N TYR A 28 10.76 1.53 0.11
CA TYR A 28 9.87 0.38 0.02
C TYR A 28 8.41 0.82 0.13
N ILE A 29 7.62 0.48 -0.88
CA ILE A 29 6.17 0.65 -0.83
C ILE A 29 5.51 -0.69 -0.52
N THR A 30 4.62 -0.69 0.47
CA THR A 30 3.78 -1.85 0.80
C THR A 30 2.34 -1.53 0.41
N LEU A 31 1.76 -2.38 -0.45
CA LEU A 31 0.38 -2.27 -0.91
C LEU A 31 -0.38 -3.52 -0.47
N ASP A 32 -1.60 -3.37 0.02
CA ASP A 32 -2.45 -4.52 0.27
C ASP A 32 -3.03 -5.08 -1.04
N LYS A 33 -3.46 -6.34 -0.99
CA LYS A 33 -3.99 -7.04 -2.16
C LYS A 33 -5.27 -6.37 -2.70
N ALA A 34 -6.09 -5.78 -1.84
CA ALA A 34 -7.32 -5.12 -2.25
C ALA A 34 -7.02 -3.83 -3.03
N GLN A 35 -6.02 -3.04 -2.62
CA GLN A 35 -5.54 -1.89 -3.39
C GLN A 35 -5.06 -2.27 -4.79
N LEU A 36 -4.30 -3.37 -4.90
CA LEU A 36 -3.82 -3.87 -6.20
C LEU A 36 -4.98 -4.34 -7.09
N GLN A 37 -5.97 -5.01 -6.51
CA GLN A 37 -7.17 -5.43 -7.23
C GLN A 37 -8.01 -4.23 -7.68
N ALA A 38 -8.18 -3.23 -6.81
CA ALA A 38 -8.91 -2.00 -7.15
C ALA A 38 -8.26 -1.24 -8.31
N ALA A 39 -6.93 -1.15 -8.33
CA ALA A 39 -6.20 -0.58 -9.47
C ALA A 39 -6.46 -1.38 -10.76
N GLN A 40 -6.39 -2.72 -10.68
CA GLN A 40 -6.66 -3.57 -11.83
C GLN A 40 -8.09 -3.39 -12.36
N LEU A 41 -9.09 -3.20 -11.48
CA LEU A 41 -10.49 -2.97 -11.88
C LEU A 41 -10.67 -1.70 -12.72
N VAL A 42 -9.84 -0.68 -12.50
CA VAL A 42 -9.85 0.55 -13.30
C VAL A 42 -8.85 0.53 -14.46
N GLY A 43 -8.33 -0.65 -14.81
CA GLY A 43 -7.36 -0.83 -15.90
C GLY A 43 -5.94 -0.38 -15.58
N MET A 44 -5.62 -0.09 -14.33
CA MET A 44 -4.30 0.36 -13.88
C MET A 44 -3.46 -0.83 -13.38
N SER A 45 -2.25 -0.98 -13.92
CA SER A 45 -1.29 -1.97 -13.44
C SER A 45 -0.73 -1.58 -12.06
N SER A 46 -0.17 -2.55 -11.34
CA SER A 46 0.54 -2.27 -10.07
C SER A 46 1.71 -1.29 -10.26
N LYS A 47 2.36 -1.32 -11.43
CA LYS A 47 3.48 -0.43 -11.76
C LYS A 47 3.00 1.02 -11.89
N GLU A 48 1.92 1.24 -12.62
CA GLU A 48 1.29 2.56 -12.80
C GLU A 48 0.74 3.11 -11.49
N LEU A 49 0.16 2.25 -10.64
CA LEU A 49 -0.27 2.64 -9.31
C LEU A 49 0.92 3.17 -8.49
N ILE A 50 2.04 2.42 -8.44
CA ILE A 50 3.27 2.83 -7.74
C ILE A 50 3.80 4.15 -8.30
N TYR A 51 3.91 4.28 -9.62
CA TYR A 51 4.29 5.55 -10.26
C TYR A 51 3.39 6.70 -9.81
N SER A 52 2.07 6.52 -9.82
CA SER A 52 1.15 7.60 -9.46
C SER A 52 1.22 7.99 -7.98
N ILE A 53 1.53 7.05 -7.08
CA ILE A 53 1.70 7.33 -5.64
C ILE A 53 2.95 8.18 -5.41
N TYR A 54 4.09 7.81 -6.00
CA TYR A 54 5.33 8.56 -5.83
C TYR A 54 5.31 9.91 -6.56
N ASN A 55 4.78 9.95 -7.78
CA ASN A 55 4.67 11.20 -8.54
C ASN A 55 3.81 12.23 -7.81
N ARG A 56 2.68 11.81 -7.20
CA ARG A 56 1.84 12.68 -6.35
C ARG A 56 2.58 13.24 -5.12
N ARG A 57 3.62 12.57 -4.66
CA ARG A 57 4.46 12.98 -3.53
C ARG A 57 5.68 13.82 -3.95
N GLY A 58 5.87 14.04 -5.25
CA GLY A 58 7.01 14.81 -5.80
C GLY A 58 8.26 13.97 -6.08
N PHE A 59 8.14 12.65 -6.10
CA PHE A 59 9.24 11.74 -6.43
C PHE A 59 9.07 11.14 -7.81
N ARG A 60 10.17 10.98 -8.54
CA ARG A 60 10.24 10.21 -9.78
C ARG A 60 10.73 8.80 -9.48
N VAL A 61 9.98 7.79 -9.87
CA VAL A 61 10.43 6.39 -9.76
C VAL A 61 11.40 6.06 -10.89
N LEU A 62 12.54 5.48 -10.55
CA LEU A 62 13.59 5.06 -11.47
C LEU A 62 13.53 3.56 -11.75
N ASP A 63 13.34 2.75 -10.70
CA ASP A 63 13.25 1.30 -10.80
C ASP A 63 12.26 0.73 -9.78
N ILE A 64 11.64 -0.41 -10.10
CA ILE A 64 10.75 -1.17 -9.22
C ILE A 64 11.20 -2.62 -9.25
N GLY A 65 11.69 -3.12 -8.11
CA GLY A 65 12.12 -4.49 -8.01
C GLY A 65 10.98 -5.48 -7.77
N LYS A 66 11.36 -6.74 -7.56
CA LYS A 66 10.42 -7.85 -7.40
C LYS A 66 9.61 -7.72 -6.11
N ALA A 67 8.31 -7.98 -6.22
CA ALA A 67 7.41 -7.94 -5.07
C ALA A 67 7.65 -9.09 -4.09
N GLU A 68 7.73 -8.76 -2.81
CA GLU A 68 7.72 -9.69 -1.68
C GLU A 68 6.29 -9.88 -1.18
N LYS A 69 5.88 -11.13 -0.92
CA LYS A 69 4.55 -11.44 -0.38
C LYS A 69 4.58 -11.31 1.14
N GLY A 70 3.61 -10.59 1.70
CA GLY A 70 3.43 -10.45 3.14
C GLY A 70 2.01 -10.76 3.59
N ARG A 71 1.85 -10.93 4.91
CA ARG A 71 0.57 -10.95 5.60
C ARG A 71 0.70 -10.18 6.91
N ILE A 72 -0.34 -9.44 7.25
CA ILE A 72 -0.47 -8.74 8.52
C ILE A 72 -1.72 -9.31 9.19
N GLU A 73 -1.56 -9.82 10.41
CA GLU A 73 -2.66 -10.34 11.23
C GLU A 73 -2.99 -9.31 12.30
N VAL A 74 -4.26 -8.90 12.35
CA VAL A 74 -4.76 -7.86 13.26
C VAL A 74 -5.86 -8.45 14.11
N GLU A 75 -5.71 -8.39 15.43
CA GLU A 75 -6.80 -8.72 16.36
C GLU A 75 -7.74 -7.51 16.49
N LEU A 76 -9.01 -7.73 16.16
CA LEU A 76 -10.06 -6.73 16.24
C LEU A 76 -10.79 -6.89 17.58
N SER A 77 -10.70 -5.87 18.43
CA SER A 77 -11.54 -5.77 19.62
C SER A 77 -12.89 -5.14 19.23
N GLY A 78 -13.98 -5.80 19.62
CA GLY A 78 -15.33 -5.33 19.31
C GLY A 78 -15.68 -4.08 20.10
N GLY A 79 -15.48 -2.91 19.50
CA GLY A 79 -16.10 -1.67 19.98
C GLY A 79 -17.60 -1.71 19.72
N GLY A 80 -18.38 -2.23 20.68
CA GLY A 80 -19.83 -2.19 20.63
C GLY A 80 -20.31 -0.74 20.65
N VAL A 81 -20.93 -0.29 19.56
CA VAL A 81 -21.72 0.94 19.57
C VAL A 81 -22.96 0.64 20.41
N GLY A 82 -22.96 1.09 21.67
CA GLY A 82 -24.14 1.05 22.52
C GLY A 82 -25.25 1.85 21.86
N HIS A 83 -26.25 1.17 21.32
CA HIS A 83 -27.54 1.77 21.05
C HIS A 83 -28.16 2.10 22.42
N ASN A 84 -28.04 3.36 22.84
CA ASN A 84 -28.89 3.87 23.92
C ASN A 84 -30.26 4.13 23.30
N GLY A 85 -31.06 3.06 23.21
CA GLY A 85 -32.49 3.16 22.97
C GLY A 85 -33.14 3.82 24.19
N THR A 86 -33.92 4.86 23.92
CA THR A 86 -34.64 5.69 24.89
C THR A 86 -35.80 4.93 25.52
#